data_AF-A0A090YM15-F1
#
_entry.id   AF-A0A090YM15-F1
#
_cell.length_a   1.000
_cell.length_b   1.000
_cell.length_c   1.000
_cell.angle_alpha   90.00
_cell.angle_beta   90.00
_cell.angle_gamma   90.00
#
_symmetry.space_group_name_H-M   'P 1'
#
loop_
_entity.id
_entity.type
_entity.pdbx_description
1 polymer ?
#
loop_
_entity_poly.entity_id
_entity_poly.type
_entity_poly.pdbx_seq_one_letter_code
_entity_poly.pdbx_strand_id
1 'polypeptide(L)' 'MKQENVYVTYLQRVYPALQVESAYVNEIGQNNDVLIVNENIVFRFPKYRKGVKKLRIETQLLERI' A
#
# COMPACT_ATOMS: atom_id res chain seq x y z
N MET A 1 12.12 -1.48 -14.42
CA MET A 1 11.64 -2.36 -13.32
C MET A 1 10.14 -2.18 -13.20
N LYS A 2 9.38 -3.25 -12.97
CA LYS A 2 7.94 -3.17 -12.70
C LYS A 2 7.70 -2.44 -11.36
N GLN A 3 6.65 -1.62 -11.29
CA GLN A 3 6.33 -0.79 -10.12
C GLN A 3 6.07 -1.63 -8.87
N GLU A 4 5.49 -2.83 -9.03
CA GLU A 4 5.32 -3.83 -7.97
C GLU A 4 6.62 -4.11 -7.22
N ASN A 5 7.73 -4.31 -7.94
CA ASN A 5 9.00 -4.72 -7.35
C ASN A 5 9.57 -3.64 -6.42
N VAL A 6 9.36 -2.36 -6.75
CA VAL A 6 9.76 -1.24 -5.89
C VAL A 6 8.99 -1.30 -4.58
N TYR A 7 7.68 -1.52 -4.64
CA TYR A 7 6.85 -1.61 -3.44
C TYR A 7 7.15 -2.85 -2.60
N VAL A 8 7.30 -4.02 -3.21
CA VAL A 8 7.67 -5.26 -2.50
C VAL A 8 9.02 -5.10 -1.79
N THR A 9 10.02 -4.52 -2.46
CA THR A 9 11.34 -4.27 -1.86
C THR A 9 11.24 -3.36 -0.64
N TYR A 10 10.44 -2.30 -0.74
CA TYR A 10 10.17 -1.40 0.39
C TYR A 10 9.47 -2.13 1.54
N LEU A 11 8.44 -2.93 1.24
CA LEU A 11 7.70 -3.68 2.26
C LEU A 11 8.57 -4.71 2.97
N GLN A 12 9.42 -5.46 2.26
CA GLN A 12 10.34 -6.43 2.87
C GLN A 12 11.36 -5.75 3.80
N ARG A 13 11.73 -4.50 3.52
CA ARG A 13 12.61 -3.71 4.41
C ARG A 13 11.90 -3.25 5.68
N VAL A 14 10.65 -2.79 5.56
CA VAL A 14 9.89 -2.20 6.68
C VAL A 14 9.19 -3.27 7.52
N TYR A 15 8.78 -4.36 6.88
CA TYR A 15 8.08 -5.51 7.47
C TYR A 15 8.80 -6.81 7.08
N PRO A 16 9.99 -7.09 7.63
CA PRO A 16 10.78 -8.26 7.23
C PRO A 16 10.11 -9.61 7.52
N ALA A 17 9.12 -9.63 8.42
CA ALA A 17 8.32 -10.83 8.71
C ALA A 17 7.14 -11.04 7.75
N LEU A 18 6.80 -10.05 6.91
CA LEU A 18 5.74 -10.18 5.92
C LEU A 18 6.23 -11.06 4.77
N GLN A 19 5.69 -12.27 4.67
CA GLN A 19 5.90 -13.14 3.52
C GLN A 19 5.07 -12.63 2.34
N VAL A 20 5.70 -12.37 1.20
CA VAL A 20 5.04 -11.90 -0.02
C VAL A 20 5.10 -13.03 -1.05
N GLU A 21 3.98 -13.71 -1.25
CA GLU A 21 3.80 -14.80 -2.21
C GLU A 21 3.30 -14.28 -3.55
N SER A 22 2.42 -13.28 -3.53
CA SER A 22 1.91 -12.59 -4.71
C SER A 22 1.82 -11.09 -4.48
N ALA A 23 2.07 -10.30 -5.53
CA ALA A 23 1.94 -8.86 -5.50
C ALA A 23 1.57 -8.33 -6.89
N TYR A 24 0.53 -7.50 -6.98
CA TYR A 24 0.19 -6.80 -8.22
C TYR A 24 -0.32 -5.38 -7.93
N VAL A 25 0.00 -4.44 -8.81
CA VAL A 25 -0.57 -3.10 -8.73
C VAL A 25 -2.00 -3.17 -9.29
N ASN A 26 -2.95 -2.67 -8.50
CA ASN A 26 -4.28 -2.37 -8.97
C ASN A 26 -4.32 -0.91 -9.43
N GLU A 27 -4.52 -0.70 -10.72
CA GLU A 27 -4.56 0.65 -11.34
C GLU A 27 -5.88 1.39 -11.07
N ILE A 28 -6.82 0.77 -10.35
CA ILE A 28 -8.10 1.37 -9.99
C ILE A 28 -7.89 2.37 -8.84
N GLY A 29 -7.47 3.59 -9.18
CA GLY A 29 -7.36 4.69 -8.22
C GLY A 29 -6.58 5.90 -8.73
N GLN A 30 -7.22 7.08 -8.75
CA GLN A 30 -6.53 8.32 -9.14
C GLN A 30 -5.59 8.87 -8.05
N ASN A 31 -5.85 8.55 -6.78
CA ASN A 31 -5.21 9.23 -5.64
C ASN A 31 -4.10 8.44 -4.96
N ASN A 32 -4.08 7.12 -5.12
CA ASN A 32 -3.10 6.22 -4.51
C ASN A 32 -2.66 5.18 -5.55
N ASP A 33 -1.40 4.73 -5.45
CA ASP A 33 -1.06 3.42 -5.99
C ASP A 33 -1.54 2.37 -4.99
N VAL A 34 -2.23 1.35 -5.50
CA VAL A 34 -2.76 0.26 -4.69
C VAL A 34 -1.98 -0.99 -5.04
N LEU A 35 -1.27 -1.56 -4.07
CA LEU A 35 -0.63 -2.86 -4.21
C LEU A 35 -1.48 -3.89 -3.47
N ILE A 36 -1.92 -4.93 -4.18
CA ILE A 36 -2.55 -6.10 -3.57
C ILE A 36 -1.46 -7.12 -3.30
N VAL A 37 -1.33 -7.54 -2.05
CA VAL A 37 -0.34 -8.52 -1.57
C VAL A 37 -1.06 -9.75 -1.06
N ASN A 38 -0.62 -10.94 -1.47
CA ASN A 38 -1.18 -12.23 -1.09
C ASN A 38 -2.71 -12.32 -1.28
N GLU A 39 -3.22 -11.60 -2.29
CA GLU A 39 -4.65 -11.51 -2.66
C GLU A 39 -5.59 -10.93 -1.58
N ASN A 40 -5.11 -10.68 -0.36
CA ASN A 40 -5.94 -10.33 0.79
C ASN A 40 -5.48 -9.08 1.55
N ILE A 41 -4.26 -8.60 1.33
CA ILE A 41 -3.74 -7.39 1.97
C ILE A 41 -3.66 -6.26 0.95
N VAL A 42 -4.24 -5.12 1.30
CA VAL A 42 -4.24 -3.92 0.47
C VAL A 42 -3.26 -2.90 1.05
N PHE A 43 -2.17 -2.62 0.34
CA PHE A 43 -1.28 -1.50 0.63
C PHE A 43 -1.65 -0.30 -0.25
N ARG A 44 -1.85 0.86 0.37
CA ARG A 44 -2.14 2.12 -0.33
C ARG A 44 -0.95 3.08 -0.18
N PHE A 45 -0.42 3.53 -1.31
CA PHE A 45 0.67 4.50 -1.39
C PHE A 45 0.15 5.83 -1.96
N PRO A 46 0.06 6.90 -1.15
CA PRO A 46 -0.41 8.19 -1.62
C PRO A 46 0.50 8.81 -2.67
N LYS A 47 -0.07 9.26 -3.80
CA LYS A 47 0.69 9.91 -4.90
C LYS A 47 1.16 11.33 -4.57
N TYR A 48 0.55 11.98 -3.56
CA TYR A 48 0.83 13.37 -3.20
C TYR A 48 0.85 13.58 -1.69
N ARG A 49 1.62 14.57 -1.22
CA ARG A 49 1.72 14.91 0.22
C ARG A 49 0.38 15.18 0.90
N LYS A 50 -0.58 15.80 0.19
CA LYS A 50 -1.95 16.02 0.73
C LYS A 50 -2.67 14.69 0.98
N GLY A 51 -2.44 13.68 0.14
CA GLY A 51 -2.98 12.33 0.30
C GLY A 51 -2.49 11.65 1.59
N VAL A 52 -1.25 11.90 2.02
CA VAL A 52 -0.72 11.37 3.29
C VAL A 52 -1.50 11.87 4.50
N LYS A 53 -1.87 13.17 4.53
CA LYS A 53 -2.68 13.72 5.61
C LYS A 53 -4.07 13.08 5.66
N LYS A 54 -4.70 12.90 4.49
CA LYS A 54 -6.00 12.25 4.37
C LYS A 54 -5.94 10.79 4.82
N LEU A 55 -4.94 10.03 4.37
CA LEU A 55 -4.74 8.64 4.75
C LEU A 55 -4.57 8.48 6.27
N ARG A 56 -3.82 9.39 6.92
CA ARG A 56 -3.67 9.37 8.39
C ARG A 56 -5.00 9.55 9.12
N ILE A 57 -5.86 10.45 8.66
CA ILE A 57 -7.20 10.66 9.24
C ILE A 57 -8.08 9.43 9.00
N GLU A 58 -8.03 8.85 7.79
CA GLU A 58 -8.77 7.62 7.47
C GLU A 58 -8.37 6.46 8.38
N THR A 59 -7.06 6.24 8.62
CA THR A 59 -6.58 5.20 9.54
C THR A 59 -7.10 5.42 10.96
N GLN A 60 -7.02 6.65 11.48
CA GLN A 60 -7.54 6.99 12.82
C GLN A 60 -9.04 6.78 12.96
N LEU A 61 -9.81 6.95 11.89
CA LEU A 61 -11.24 6.70 11.89
C LEU A 61 -11.54 5.20 11.88
N LEU A 62 -10.83 4.43 11.06
CA LEU A 62 -11.00 2.98 10.95
C LEU A 62 -10.63 2.24 12.24
N GLU A 63 -9.63 2.70 12.98
CA GLU A 63 -9.25 2.14 14.29
C GLU A 63 -10.33 2.29 15.38
N ARG A 64 -11.36 3.13 15.13
CA ARG A 64 -12.46 3.37 16.07
C ARG A 64 -13.72 2.56 15.76
N ILE A 65 -13.67 1.69 14.75
CA ILE A 65 -14.76 0.81 14.32
C ILE A 65 -14.34 -0.62 14.63
#